data_AF-A0A932Y5D9-F1
#
_entry.id   AF-A0A932Y5D9-F1
#
_cell.length_a   1.000
_cell.length_b   1.000
_cell.length_c   1.000
_cell.angle_alpha   90.00
_cell.angle_beta   90.00
_cell.angle_gamma   90.00
#
_symmetry.space_group_name_H-M   'P 1'
#
loop_
_entity.id
_entity.type
_entity.pdbx_description
1 polymer ?
#
loop_
_entity_poly.entity_id
_entity_poly.type
_entity_poly.pdbx_seq_one_letter_code
_entity_poly.pdbx_strand_id
1 'polypeptide(L)'
;MAGIKFPKIKLPKIEWPGKPPQKPAPKKQPKEKKIHPWRPCPLGQHWVSAHTRHRISSRGLHYIQSVDGHCRNNGTRKDHLYRDDIHEIASKYFAKLHGPPVSHGLGFTGIGNKYDHLIRGWTRYWNDVLRPSDLLDPDIVKALIASESSFNPNAWNRLKGKKSAYGLMQVLNQTVPLLSDPKELKDHFVNLTSEDMKDPNISICSGVRWLFRKKQLAEAKAKKSITWREAIIAYKVADKKLMKNFDKYYRDLKSLK
;
A
#
# COMPACT_ATOMS: atom_id res chain seq x y z
N MET A 1 -31.60 11.03 -71.22
CA MET A 1 -30.85 12.20 -70.74
C MET A 1 -29.37 11.87 -70.77
N ALA A 2 -28.63 12.44 -71.73
CA ALA A 2 -27.20 12.17 -71.93
C ALA A 2 -26.38 12.91 -70.86
N GLY A 3 -25.60 12.15 -70.08
CA GLY A 3 -24.75 12.69 -69.03
C GLY A 3 -23.48 13.34 -69.57
N ILE A 4 -23.25 14.59 -69.16
CA ILE A 4 -22.03 15.34 -69.44
C ILE A 4 -20.89 14.75 -68.60
N LYS A 5 -19.83 14.25 -69.25
CA LYS A 5 -18.60 13.81 -68.60
C LYS A 5 -17.60 14.96 -68.55
N PHE A 6 -17.20 15.37 -67.35
CA PHE A 6 -16.06 16.27 -67.15
C PHE A 6 -14.72 15.50 -67.20
N PRO A 7 -13.67 16.07 -67.81
CA PRO A 7 -12.36 15.46 -67.85
C PRO A 7 -11.68 15.50 -66.47
N LYS A 8 -11.01 14.40 -66.10
CA LYS A 8 -10.20 14.31 -64.87
C LYS A 8 -8.90 15.11 -65.05
N ILE A 9 -8.79 16.23 -64.34
CA ILE A 9 -7.54 16.98 -64.20
C ILE A 9 -6.64 16.23 -63.21
N LYS A 10 -5.44 15.82 -63.64
CA LYS A 10 -4.41 15.27 -62.75
C LYS A 10 -3.61 16.44 -62.17
N LEU A 11 -3.71 16.65 -60.86
CA LEU A 11 -2.85 17.57 -60.14
C LEU A 11 -1.45 16.95 -59.93
N PRO A 12 -0.36 17.73 -60.05
CA PRO A 12 0.98 17.24 -59.77
C PRO A 12 1.17 16.94 -58.28
N LYS A 13 1.92 15.86 -57.98
CA LYS A 13 2.36 15.54 -56.62
C LYS A 13 3.38 16.58 -56.16
N ILE A 14 3.01 17.35 -55.15
CA ILE A 14 3.94 18.23 -54.42
C ILE A 14 4.67 17.36 -53.40
N GLU A 15 5.96 17.08 -53.63
CA GLU A 15 6.84 16.50 -52.63
C GLU A 15 7.32 17.59 -51.66
N TRP A 16 6.98 17.41 -50.39
CA TRP A 16 7.47 18.27 -49.31
C TRP A 16 8.91 17.87 -48.95
N PRO A 17 9.82 18.84 -48.69
CA PRO A 17 11.15 18.51 -48.19
C PRO A 17 11.02 17.76 -46.86
N GLY A 18 11.66 16.59 -46.78
CA GLY A 18 11.64 15.73 -45.61
C GLY A 18 12.06 16.49 -44.35
N LYS A 19 11.33 16.26 -43.24
CA LYS A 19 11.70 16.80 -41.93
C LYS A 19 13.17 16.43 -41.65
N PRO A 20 14.02 17.40 -41.24
CA PRO A 20 15.37 17.09 -40.83
C PRO A 20 15.33 16.08 -39.67
N PRO A 21 16.26 15.13 -39.62
CA PRO A 21 16.30 14.11 -38.58
C PRO A 21 16.33 14.80 -37.21
N GLN A 22 15.25 14.61 -36.44
CA GLN A 22 15.19 15.08 -35.06
C GLN A 22 16.27 14.34 -34.28
N LYS A 23 17.26 15.07 -33.76
CA LYS A 23 18.21 14.53 -32.80
C LYS A 23 17.42 13.84 -31.69
N PRO A 24 17.72 12.57 -31.34
CA PRO A 24 17.02 11.88 -30.28
C PRO A 24 17.12 12.73 -29.01
N ALA A 25 15.96 13.02 -28.41
CA ALA A 25 15.90 13.76 -27.17
C ALA A 25 16.85 13.10 -26.15
N PRO A 26 17.66 13.89 -25.42
CA PRO A 26 18.56 13.35 -24.42
C PRO A 26 17.76 12.45 -23.48
N LYS A 27 18.18 11.19 -23.35
CA LYS A 27 17.57 10.24 -22.42
C LYS A 27 17.57 10.91 -21.06
N LYS A 28 16.37 11.28 -20.56
CA LYS A 28 16.21 11.82 -19.20
C LYS A 28 16.89 10.82 -18.27
N GLN A 29 17.96 11.24 -17.60
CA GLN A 29 18.58 10.43 -16.56
C GLN A 29 17.47 10.01 -15.60
N PRO A 30 17.40 8.72 -15.21
CA PRO A 30 16.37 8.28 -14.28
C PRO A 30 16.52 9.12 -13.02
N LYS A 31 15.49 9.92 -12.69
CA LYS A 31 15.45 10.61 -11.40
C LYS A 31 15.60 9.53 -10.34
N GLU A 32 16.62 9.64 -9.49
CA GLU A 32 16.81 8.71 -8.37
C GLU A 32 15.50 8.58 -7.60
N LYS A 33 15.06 7.34 -7.40
CA LYS A 33 13.85 7.06 -6.64
C LYS A 33 14.11 7.47 -5.18
N LYS A 34 13.58 8.62 -4.79
CA LYS A 34 13.67 9.10 -3.40
C LYS A 34 12.93 8.15 -2.49
N ILE A 35 13.66 7.54 -1.57
CA ILE A 35 13.12 6.73 -0.49
C ILE A 35 12.42 7.63 0.54
N HIS A 36 11.36 7.14 1.18
CA HIS A 36 10.66 7.92 2.20
C HIS A 36 11.59 8.21 3.40
N PRO A 37 11.59 9.42 3.98
CA PRO A 37 12.52 9.78 5.06
C PRO A 37 12.40 8.92 6.33
N TRP A 38 11.24 8.30 6.54
CA TRP A 38 11.05 7.38 7.67
C TRP A 38 11.71 6.03 7.50
N ARG A 39 12.26 5.72 6.31
CA ARG A 39 12.89 4.44 6.07
C ARG A 39 14.20 4.33 6.84
N PRO A 40 14.38 3.26 7.64
CA PRO A 40 15.60 3.07 8.41
C PRO A 40 16.81 2.75 7.52
N CYS A 41 16.57 2.12 6.36
CA CYS A 41 17.60 1.66 5.46
C CYS A 41 17.47 2.27 4.06
N PRO A 42 18.58 2.42 3.31
CA PRO A 42 18.57 2.83 1.92
C PRO A 42 17.78 1.89 1.00
N LEU A 43 17.50 2.35 -0.23
CA LEU A 43 16.84 1.54 -1.25
C LEU A 43 17.63 0.25 -1.53
N GLY A 44 16.91 -0.88 -1.61
CA GLY A 44 17.53 -2.20 -1.79
C GLY A 44 18.00 -2.88 -0.51
N GLN A 45 17.80 -2.23 0.65
CA GLN A 45 18.05 -2.79 1.96
C GLN A 45 16.78 -2.78 2.83
N HIS A 46 16.82 -3.54 3.92
CA HIS A 46 15.77 -3.59 4.92
C HIS A 46 16.38 -3.63 6.32
N TRP A 47 15.63 -3.15 7.30
CA TRP A 47 16.04 -3.22 8.70
C TRP A 47 15.94 -4.64 9.24
N VAL A 48 16.89 -4.98 10.09
CA VAL A 48 16.91 -6.19 10.91
C VAL A 48 17.10 -5.73 12.34
N SER A 49 16.18 -6.13 13.20
CA SER A 49 16.22 -5.84 14.64
C SER A 49 17.46 -6.45 15.31
N ALA A 50 17.81 -5.91 16.47
CA ALA A 50 18.91 -6.46 17.28
C ALA A 50 18.62 -7.93 17.62
N HIS A 51 19.63 -8.79 17.47
CA HIS A 51 19.47 -10.24 17.64
C HIS A 51 20.80 -10.88 18.05
N THR A 52 20.71 -12.09 18.59
CA THR A 52 21.88 -12.89 18.94
C THR A 52 22.30 -13.79 17.79
N ARG A 53 23.61 -13.97 17.60
CA ARG A 53 24.19 -14.94 16.65
C ARG A 53 25.03 -15.96 17.38
N HIS A 54 24.84 -17.23 17.06
CA HIS A 54 25.77 -18.28 17.47
C HIS A 54 27.00 -18.25 16.57
N ARG A 55 28.17 -18.22 17.18
CA ARG A 55 29.46 -18.28 16.49
C ARG A 55 30.35 -19.36 17.09
N ILE A 56 31.26 -19.84 16.26
CA ILE A 56 32.31 -20.77 16.65
C ILE A 56 33.62 -19.99 16.53
N SER A 57 34.40 -19.97 17.61
CA SER A 57 35.73 -19.37 17.60
C SER A 57 36.69 -20.21 16.74
N SER A 58 37.85 -19.66 16.40
CA SER A 58 38.91 -20.42 15.70
C SER A 58 39.40 -21.65 16.48
N ARG A 59 39.12 -21.72 17.78
CA ARG A 59 39.45 -22.86 18.66
C ARG A 59 38.28 -23.84 18.84
N GLY A 60 37.20 -23.72 18.07
CA GLY A 60 36.03 -24.60 18.15
C GLY A 60 35.05 -24.29 19.29
N LEU A 61 35.30 -23.26 20.11
CA LEU A 61 34.38 -22.90 21.20
C LEU A 61 33.15 -22.15 20.67
N HIS A 62 31.96 -22.60 21.05
CA HIS A 62 30.69 -21.93 20.75
C HIS A 62 30.46 -20.73 21.68
N TYR A 63 30.06 -19.60 21.13
CA TYR A 63 29.66 -18.41 21.90
C TYR A 63 28.50 -17.68 21.23
N ILE A 64 27.81 -16.86 22.02
CA ILE A 64 26.69 -16.03 21.57
C ILE A 64 27.19 -14.59 21.45
N GLN A 65 26.99 -13.98 20.29
CA GLN A 65 27.28 -12.57 20.04
C GLN A 65 25.97 -11.80 19.93
N SER A 66 25.82 -10.73 20.72
CA SER A 66 24.75 -9.75 20.49
C SER A 66 25.10 -8.86 19.29
N VAL A 67 24.14 -8.67 18.39
CA VAL A 67 24.30 -7.84 17.20
C VAL A 67 23.23 -6.75 17.23
N ASP A 68 23.65 -5.51 17.11
CA ASP A 68 22.74 -4.37 17.05
C ASP A 68 21.87 -4.40 15.79
N GLY A 69 20.80 -3.61 15.81
CA GLY A 69 19.96 -3.42 14.63
C GLY A 69 20.78 -2.90 13.45
N HIS A 70 20.58 -3.47 12.27
CA HIS A 70 21.39 -3.15 11.09
C HIS A 70 20.60 -3.31 9.80
N CYS A 71 21.10 -2.69 8.73
CA CYS A 71 20.52 -2.83 7.40
C CYS A 71 21.09 -4.07 6.68
N ARG A 72 20.21 -4.79 5.97
CA ARG A 72 20.56 -5.97 5.18
C ARG A 72 20.05 -5.83 3.75
N ASN A 73 20.86 -6.26 2.78
CA ASN A 73 20.46 -6.27 1.37
C ASN A 73 19.26 -7.20 1.14
N ASN A 74 18.27 -6.73 0.37
CA ASN A 74 17.06 -7.49 0.05
C ASN A 74 17.15 -8.29 -1.27
N GLY A 75 18.30 -8.26 -1.94
CA GLY A 75 18.58 -9.00 -3.18
C GLY A 75 17.91 -8.44 -4.45
N THR A 76 16.88 -7.60 -4.34
CA THR A 76 16.13 -7.08 -5.50
C THR A 76 16.53 -5.66 -5.89
N ARG A 77 17.23 -4.93 -5.01
CA ARG A 77 17.49 -3.48 -5.12
C ARG A 77 16.22 -2.62 -5.21
N LYS A 78 15.04 -3.22 -4.97
CA LYS A 78 13.75 -2.53 -4.98
C LYS A 78 13.37 -2.11 -3.57
N ASP A 79 12.30 -1.33 -3.49
CA ASP A 79 11.77 -0.89 -2.21
C ASP A 79 10.84 -1.96 -1.61
N HIS A 80 11.28 -2.61 -0.53
CA HIS A 80 10.53 -3.62 0.21
C HIS A 80 10.44 -3.20 1.68
N LEU A 81 9.27 -3.31 2.29
CA LEU A 81 9.07 -3.28 3.74
C LEU A 81 8.99 -4.70 4.27
N TYR A 82 9.85 -5.03 5.23
CA TYR A 82 9.78 -6.25 6.02
C TYR A 82 9.17 -5.97 7.38
N ARG A 83 8.87 -7.03 8.12
CA ARG A 83 8.33 -6.96 9.48
C ARG A 83 9.08 -5.97 10.38
N ASP A 84 10.41 -6.06 10.42
CA ASP A 84 11.24 -5.22 11.29
C ASP A 84 11.22 -3.75 10.85
N ASP A 85 11.19 -3.45 9.53
CA ASP A 85 11.01 -2.07 9.05
C ASP A 85 9.68 -1.48 9.54
N ILE A 86 8.61 -2.27 9.46
CA ILE A 86 7.26 -1.84 9.83
C ILE A 86 7.20 -1.49 11.33
N HIS A 87 7.83 -2.30 12.19
CA HIS A 87 7.92 -1.99 13.61
C HIS A 87 8.81 -0.79 13.90
N GLU A 88 9.96 -0.69 13.23
CA GLU A 88 10.93 0.40 13.41
C GLU A 88 10.35 1.76 13.00
N ILE A 89 9.62 1.80 11.89
CA ILE A 89 8.94 3.02 11.42
C ILE A 89 7.87 3.43 12.44
N ALA A 90 7.03 2.49 12.87
CA ALA A 90 5.95 2.80 13.79
C ALA A 90 6.46 3.31 15.14
N SER A 91 7.48 2.65 15.71
CA SER A 91 8.05 3.00 17.01
C SER A 91 8.71 4.38 17.01
N LYS A 92 9.45 4.73 15.94
CA LYS A 92 10.18 6.00 15.86
C LYS A 92 9.29 7.21 15.58
N TYR A 93 8.26 7.03 14.75
CA TYR A 93 7.57 8.18 14.16
C TYR A 93 6.12 8.36 14.62
N PHE A 94 5.36 7.29 14.89
CA PHE A 94 3.90 7.41 14.94
C PHE A 94 3.36 8.06 16.21
N ALA A 95 4.01 7.84 17.36
CA ALA A 95 3.60 8.42 18.64
C ALA A 95 3.63 9.97 18.64
N LYS A 96 4.45 10.57 17.78
CA LYS A 96 4.64 12.03 17.66
C LYS A 96 3.67 12.67 16.67
N LEU A 97 2.84 11.89 15.99
CA LEU A 97 1.92 12.39 14.98
C LEU A 97 0.64 12.91 15.64
N HIS A 98 0.17 14.08 15.19
CA HIS A 98 -1.11 14.68 15.59
C HIS A 98 -2.12 14.67 14.43
N GLY A 99 -3.42 14.87 14.71
CA GLY A 99 -4.47 14.97 13.69
C GLY A 99 -5.41 13.75 13.62
N PRO A 100 -5.96 13.39 12.44
CA PRO A 100 -6.90 12.27 12.28
C PRO A 100 -6.24 10.89 12.48
N PRO A 101 -6.99 9.82 12.81
CA PRO A 101 -8.45 9.77 12.84
C PRO A 101 -9.02 10.49 14.08
N VAL A 102 -10.32 10.80 14.03
CA VAL A 102 -11.06 11.35 15.18
C VAL A 102 -10.96 10.35 16.35
N SER A 103 -10.68 10.86 17.55
CA SER A 103 -10.55 10.05 18.77
C SER A 103 -11.92 9.64 19.32
N HIS A 104 -12.68 8.89 18.53
CA HIS A 104 -13.99 8.36 18.88
C HIS A 104 -14.00 6.83 18.77
N GLY A 105 -14.41 6.15 19.84
CA GLY A 105 -14.33 4.69 19.94
C GLY A 105 -15.35 3.92 19.09
N LEU A 106 -16.30 4.60 18.44
CA LEU A 106 -17.35 3.98 17.60
C LEU A 106 -18.20 2.92 18.32
N GLY A 107 -18.38 3.07 19.63
CA GLY A 107 -19.08 2.09 20.48
C GLY A 107 -18.21 0.92 20.94
N PHE A 108 -16.93 0.85 20.54
CA PHE A 108 -15.98 -0.18 20.98
C PHE A 108 -15.14 0.34 22.16
N THR A 109 -15.77 0.40 23.33
CA THR A 109 -15.16 0.92 24.57
C THR A 109 -13.82 0.25 24.86
N GLY A 110 -12.79 1.07 25.14
CA GLY A 110 -11.43 0.62 25.49
C GLY A 110 -10.54 0.17 24.32
N ILE A 111 -11.10 -0.14 23.13
CA ILE A 111 -10.30 -0.65 21.99
C ILE A 111 -10.41 0.19 20.72
N GLY A 112 -11.52 0.91 20.51
CA GLY A 112 -11.78 1.66 19.27
C GLY A 112 -10.77 2.76 18.94
N ASN A 113 -10.09 3.32 19.96
CA ASN A 113 -9.04 4.33 19.80
C ASN A 113 -7.62 3.76 19.93
N LYS A 114 -7.47 2.48 20.31
CA LYS A 114 -6.17 1.87 20.65
C LYS A 114 -5.15 1.95 19.51
N TYR A 115 -5.64 1.92 18.27
CA TYR A 115 -4.82 1.86 17.07
C TYR A 115 -4.75 3.17 16.30
N ASP A 116 -5.28 4.28 16.84
CA ASP A 116 -5.37 5.57 16.13
C ASP A 116 -4.00 6.08 15.66
N HIS A 117 -2.95 5.90 16.48
CA HIS A 117 -1.58 6.29 16.13
C HIS A 117 -1.02 5.45 14.96
N LEU A 118 -1.30 4.14 14.91
CA LEU A 118 -0.90 3.27 13.79
C LEU A 118 -1.68 3.62 12.53
N ILE A 119 -2.99 3.86 12.65
CA ILE A 119 -3.86 4.26 11.55
C ILE A 119 -3.36 5.57 10.95
N ARG A 120 -3.10 6.57 11.79
CA ARG A 120 -2.53 7.87 11.38
C ARG A 120 -1.18 7.72 10.68
N GLY A 121 -0.27 6.97 11.30
CA GLY A 121 1.08 6.75 10.80
C GLY A 121 1.11 6.08 9.44
N TRP A 122 0.43 4.94 9.30
CA TRP A 122 0.41 4.21 8.02
C TRP A 122 -0.34 4.92 6.93
N THR A 123 -1.45 5.59 7.25
CA THR A 123 -2.18 6.39 6.26
C THR A 123 -1.29 7.51 5.73
N ARG A 124 -0.60 8.24 6.62
CA ARG A 124 0.35 9.28 6.22
C ARG A 124 1.51 8.73 5.39
N TYR A 125 2.16 7.66 5.86
CA TYR A 125 3.28 7.03 5.17
C TYR A 125 2.89 6.63 3.73
N TRP A 126 1.76 5.95 3.55
CA TRP A 126 1.34 5.50 2.22
C TRP A 126 0.86 6.65 1.32
N ASN A 127 0.23 7.68 1.87
CA ASN A 127 -0.06 8.92 1.13
C ASN A 127 1.24 9.59 0.63
N ASP A 128 2.26 9.71 1.47
CA ASP A 128 3.53 10.38 1.14
C ASP A 128 4.34 9.58 0.09
N VAL A 129 4.32 8.24 0.20
CA VAL A 129 5.00 7.31 -0.70
C VAL A 129 4.31 7.24 -2.06
N LEU A 130 3.00 6.98 -2.07
CA LEU A 130 2.26 6.68 -3.31
C LEU A 130 1.71 7.92 -4.00
N ARG A 131 1.60 9.05 -3.28
CA ARG A 131 1.15 10.36 -3.77
C ARG A 131 -0.09 10.26 -4.67
N PRO A 132 -1.21 9.70 -4.15
CA PRO A 132 -2.44 9.63 -4.92
C PRO A 132 -2.95 11.05 -5.21
N SER A 133 -3.78 11.21 -6.25
CA SER A 133 -4.47 12.48 -6.52
C SER A 133 -5.44 12.86 -5.40
N ASP A 134 -6.03 11.85 -4.75
CA ASP A 134 -6.96 11.97 -3.63
C ASP A 134 -6.38 11.21 -2.43
N LEU A 135 -5.98 11.94 -1.39
CA LEU A 135 -5.33 11.41 -0.20
C LEU A 135 -6.28 10.52 0.61
N LEU A 136 -5.78 9.40 1.12
CA LEU A 136 -6.55 8.54 2.02
C LEU A 136 -6.75 9.26 3.36
N ASP A 137 -8.01 9.39 3.79
CA ASP A 137 -8.37 9.91 5.11
C ASP A 137 -8.23 8.80 6.17
N PRO A 138 -7.49 9.03 7.28
CA PRO A 138 -7.39 8.05 8.36
C PRO A 138 -8.74 7.62 8.96
N ASP A 139 -9.78 8.46 8.90
CA ASP A 139 -11.13 8.08 9.36
C ASP A 139 -11.75 6.97 8.49
N ILE A 140 -11.41 6.92 7.19
CA ILE A 140 -11.84 5.82 6.30
C ILE A 140 -11.20 4.51 6.77
N VAL A 141 -9.91 4.54 7.13
CA VAL A 141 -9.19 3.35 7.61
C VAL A 141 -9.75 2.90 8.96
N LYS A 142 -10.05 3.83 9.88
CA LYS A 142 -10.68 3.52 11.17
C LYS A 142 -12.07 2.89 11.00
N ALA A 143 -12.92 3.48 10.15
CA ALA A 143 -14.23 2.92 9.83
C ALA A 143 -14.12 1.54 9.15
N LEU A 144 -13.12 1.35 8.28
CA LEU A 144 -12.85 0.05 7.66
C LEU A 144 -12.50 -1.00 8.73
N ILE A 145 -11.55 -0.73 9.62
CA ILE A 145 -11.18 -1.65 10.72
C ILE A 145 -12.38 -1.98 11.62
N ALA A 146 -13.16 -0.97 12.00
CA ALA A 146 -14.38 -1.16 12.78
C ALA A 146 -15.34 -2.14 12.08
N SER A 147 -15.55 -1.96 10.77
CA SER A 147 -16.45 -2.81 9.98
C SER A 147 -15.92 -4.21 9.65
N GLU A 148 -14.60 -4.40 9.62
CA GLU A 148 -13.96 -5.67 9.25
C GLU A 148 -13.73 -6.57 10.46
N SER A 149 -13.25 -6.01 11.56
CA SER A 149 -12.75 -6.77 12.70
C SER A 149 -13.33 -6.33 14.04
N SER A 150 -14.11 -5.25 14.08
CA SER A 150 -14.52 -4.64 15.36
C SER A 150 -13.31 -4.31 16.25
N PHE A 151 -12.20 -3.91 15.63
CA PHE A 151 -10.90 -3.67 16.28
C PHE A 151 -10.28 -4.89 16.98
N ASN A 152 -10.71 -6.12 16.66
CA ASN A 152 -10.10 -7.33 17.19
C ASN A 152 -8.89 -7.75 16.33
N PRO A 153 -7.64 -7.69 16.86
CA PRO A 153 -6.45 -8.07 16.10
C PRO A 153 -6.36 -9.57 15.80
N ASN A 154 -7.11 -10.39 16.53
CA ASN A 154 -7.22 -11.83 16.29
C ASN A 154 -8.45 -12.21 15.46
N ALA A 155 -9.14 -11.22 14.86
CA ALA A 155 -10.30 -11.49 14.03
C ALA A 155 -9.95 -12.45 12.89
N TRP A 156 -10.81 -13.43 12.67
CA TRP A 156 -10.70 -14.41 11.60
C TRP A 156 -12.07 -14.63 10.98
N ASN A 157 -12.13 -14.59 9.64
CA ASN A 157 -13.39 -14.73 8.90
C ASN A 157 -13.96 -16.16 8.84
N ARG A 158 -13.39 -17.13 9.58
CA ARG A 158 -13.81 -18.54 9.64
C ARG A 158 -13.72 -19.30 8.31
N LEU A 159 -13.11 -18.71 7.28
CA LEU A 159 -12.82 -19.40 6.02
C LEU A 159 -11.46 -20.08 6.07
N LYS A 160 -11.27 -21.09 5.22
CA LYS A 160 -10.02 -21.88 5.12
C LYS A 160 -9.23 -21.54 3.86
N GLY A 161 -7.91 -21.81 3.91
CA GLY A 161 -7.01 -21.70 2.78
C GLY A 161 -6.86 -20.28 2.24
N LYS A 162 -6.90 -20.12 0.91
CA LYS A 162 -6.73 -18.84 0.21
C LYS A 162 -7.73 -17.75 0.63
N LYS A 163 -8.91 -18.15 1.11
CA LYS A 163 -9.99 -17.26 1.53
C LYS A 163 -9.95 -16.90 3.02
N SER A 164 -9.04 -17.49 3.81
CA SER A 164 -8.85 -17.09 5.21
C SER A 164 -8.39 -15.64 5.26
N ALA A 165 -8.98 -14.85 6.16
CA ALA A 165 -8.60 -13.46 6.42
C ALA A 165 -8.29 -13.27 7.91
N TYR A 166 -7.26 -12.49 8.22
CA TYR A 166 -6.82 -12.26 9.60
C TYR A 166 -6.61 -10.77 9.89
N GLY A 167 -6.62 -10.44 11.18
CA GLY A 167 -6.19 -9.14 11.67
C GLY A 167 -7.24 -8.05 11.59
N LEU A 168 -6.81 -6.83 11.92
CA LEU A 168 -7.66 -5.65 12.00
C LEU A 168 -8.32 -5.29 10.67
N MET A 169 -7.60 -5.48 9.55
CA MET A 169 -8.10 -5.14 8.22
C MET A 169 -8.58 -6.35 7.40
N GLN A 170 -8.63 -7.54 7.99
CA GLN A 170 -9.06 -8.78 7.31
C GLN A 170 -8.35 -9.00 5.96
N VAL A 171 -7.02 -8.94 5.95
CA VAL A 171 -6.22 -9.23 4.75
C VAL A 171 -6.26 -10.74 4.48
N LEU A 172 -6.57 -11.13 3.23
CA LEU A 172 -6.69 -12.54 2.84
C LEU A 172 -5.32 -13.21 2.70
N ASN A 173 -5.23 -14.50 3.01
CA ASN A 173 -4.02 -15.30 2.81
C ASN A 173 -3.55 -15.30 1.34
N GLN A 174 -4.48 -15.26 0.37
CA GLN A 174 -4.12 -15.11 -1.03
C GLN A 174 -3.62 -13.72 -1.40
N THR A 175 -3.92 -12.69 -0.60
CA THR A 175 -3.50 -11.31 -0.83
C THR A 175 -2.10 -11.05 -0.30
N VAL A 176 -1.71 -11.64 0.83
CA VAL A 176 -0.39 -11.46 1.43
C VAL A 176 0.77 -11.66 0.41
N PRO A 177 0.86 -12.78 -0.34
CA PRO A 177 1.95 -12.94 -1.31
C PRO A 177 1.92 -11.90 -2.44
N LEU A 178 0.72 -11.42 -2.82
CA LEU A 178 0.56 -10.40 -3.86
C LEU A 178 1.16 -9.04 -3.47
N LEU A 179 1.30 -8.75 -2.17
CA LEU A 179 1.97 -7.54 -1.69
C LEU A 179 3.49 -7.56 -1.92
N SER A 180 4.05 -8.72 -2.25
CA SER A 180 5.47 -8.89 -2.58
C SER A 180 5.71 -9.22 -4.06
N ASP A 181 4.65 -9.41 -4.85
CA ASP A 181 4.73 -9.86 -6.24
C ASP A 181 5.00 -8.70 -7.21
N PRO A 182 6.12 -8.71 -7.96
CA PRO A 182 6.42 -7.70 -8.97
C PRO A 182 5.47 -7.70 -10.18
N LYS A 183 4.66 -8.73 -10.37
CA LYS A 183 3.60 -8.76 -11.40
C LYS A 183 2.35 -8.01 -10.93
N GLU A 184 2.08 -8.00 -9.62
CA GLU A 184 0.95 -7.29 -9.04
C GLU A 184 1.30 -5.82 -8.73
N LEU A 185 2.45 -5.58 -8.11
CA LEU A 185 2.90 -4.26 -7.69
C LEU A 185 4.13 -3.83 -8.48
N LYS A 186 4.14 -2.55 -8.90
CA LYS A 186 5.31 -1.98 -9.61
C LYS A 186 6.46 -1.66 -8.65
N ASP A 187 6.14 -1.22 -7.44
CA ASP A 187 7.06 -0.85 -6.38
C ASP A 187 6.39 -0.83 -5.00
N HIS A 188 7.20 -0.50 -3.99
CA HIS A 188 6.82 -0.41 -2.57
C HIS A 188 6.13 -1.70 -2.11
N PHE A 189 6.91 -2.78 -2.18
CA PHE A 189 6.50 -4.12 -1.80
C PHE A 189 6.43 -4.25 -0.28
N VAL A 190 5.59 -5.16 0.19
CA VAL A 190 5.50 -5.54 1.59
C VAL A 190 5.70 -7.05 1.66
N ASN A 191 6.78 -7.49 2.30
CA ASN A 191 7.23 -8.88 2.34
C ASN A 191 6.94 -9.48 3.72
N LEU A 192 5.87 -10.28 3.80
CA LEU A 192 5.28 -10.77 5.04
C LEU A 192 4.69 -12.17 4.85
N THR A 193 4.40 -12.81 5.99
CA THR A 193 3.70 -14.08 6.09
C THR A 193 2.22 -13.89 6.47
N SER A 194 1.42 -14.95 6.36
CA SER A 194 0.00 -14.87 6.76
C SER A 194 -0.14 -14.72 8.28
N GLU A 195 0.79 -15.30 9.03
CA GLU A 195 0.87 -15.26 10.48
C GLU A 195 1.09 -13.83 10.99
N ASP A 196 1.88 -13.03 10.26
CA ASP A 196 2.15 -11.63 10.58
C ASP A 196 0.88 -10.77 10.59
N MET A 197 -0.21 -11.18 9.92
CA MET A 197 -1.45 -10.41 9.87
C MET A 197 -2.16 -10.28 11.21
N LYS A 198 -1.81 -11.09 12.22
CA LYS A 198 -2.33 -10.97 13.59
C LYS A 198 -1.68 -9.83 14.37
N ASP A 199 -0.53 -9.33 13.91
CA ASP A 199 0.09 -8.15 14.47
C ASP A 199 -0.68 -6.89 14.02
N PRO A 200 -1.19 -6.04 14.95
CA PRO A 200 -1.96 -4.85 14.59
C PRO A 200 -1.22 -3.88 13.67
N ASN A 201 0.08 -3.66 13.91
CA ASN A 201 0.90 -2.72 13.16
C ASN A 201 1.08 -3.21 11.72
N ILE A 202 1.40 -4.49 11.57
CA ILE A 202 1.58 -5.13 10.27
C ILE A 202 0.25 -5.24 9.50
N SER A 203 -0.83 -5.60 10.20
CA SER A 203 -2.18 -5.70 9.62
C SER A 203 -2.63 -4.37 9.01
N ILE A 204 -2.43 -3.26 9.74
CA ILE A 204 -2.80 -1.92 9.27
C ILE A 204 -1.89 -1.49 8.11
N CYS A 205 -0.57 -1.66 8.22
CA CYS A 205 0.37 -1.33 7.16
C CYS A 205 -0.01 -2.02 5.83
N SER A 206 -0.20 -3.34 5.89
CA SER A 206 -0.52 -4.19 4.75
C SER A 206 -1.89 -3.89 4.16
N GLY A 207 -2.91 -3.75 5.04
CA GLY A 207 -4.28 -3.48 4.61
C GLY A 207 -4.41 -2.11 3.94
N VAL A 208 -3.74 -1.07 4.45
CA VAL A 208 -3.71 0.25 3.80
C VAL A 208 -3.00 0.14 2.44
N ARG A 209 -1.82 -0.49 2.36
CA ARG A 209 -1.12 -0.69 1.08
C ARG A 209 -1.98 -1.41 0.05
N TRP A 210 -2.73 -2.43 0.49
CA TRP A 210 -3.66 -3.18 -0.36
C TRP A 210 -4.85 -2.34 -0.80
N LEU A 211 -5.40 -1.49 0.07
CA LEU A 211 -6.48 -0.57 -0.27
C LEU A 211 -6.09 0.41 -1.39
N PHE A 212 -4.86 0.95 -1.34
CA PHE A 212 -4.31 1.74 -2.44
C PHE A 212 -4.24 0.96 -3.75
N ARG A 213 -3.79 -0.30 -3.71
CA ARG A 213 -3.76 -1.16 -4.89
C ARG A 213 -5.17 -1.42 -5.43
N LYS A 214 -6.16 -1.65 -4.56
CA LYS A 214 -7.56 -1.81 -4.96
C LYS A 214 -8.10 -0.56 -5.66
N LYS A 215 -7.80 0.64 -5.15
CA LYS A 215 -8.14 1.90 -5.83
C LYS A 215 -7.53 1.96 -7.23
N GLN A 216 -6.21 1.76 -7.35
CA GLN A 216 -5.51 1.77 -8.64
C GLN A 216 -6.08 0.76 -9.66
N LEU A 217 -6.40 -0.47 -9.21
CA LEU A 217 -7.01 -1.49 -10.05
C LEU A 217 -8.40 -1.08 -10.53
N ALA A 218 -9.21 -0.54 -9.62
CA ALA A 218 -10.53 -0.06 -9.97
C ALA A 218 -10.45 1.13 -10.96
N GLU A 219 -9.43 2.00 -10.86
CA GLU A 219 -9.27 3.18 -11.72
C GLU A 219 -8.88 2.75 -13.12
N ALA A 220 -7.95 1.81 -13.21
CA ALA A 220 -7.58 1.19 -14.46
C ALA A 220 -8.77 0.50 -15.14
N LYS A 221 -9.62 -0.20 -14.37
CA LYS A 221 -10.82 -0.87 -14.89
C LYS A 221 -11.89 0.12 -15.35
N ALA A 222 -12.14 1.17 -14.55
CA ALA A 222 -13.19 2.15 -14.82
C ALA A 222 -12.77 3.23 -15.84
N LYS A 223 -11.46 3.35 -16.13
CA LYS A 223 -10.86 4.41 -16.97
C LYS A 223 -11.22 5.82 -16.49
N LYS A 224 -11.45 5.98 -15.20
CA LYS A 224 -11.77 7.26 -14.53
C LYS A 224 -11.24 7.23 -13.10
N SER A 225 -11.14 8.41 -12.48
CA SER A 225 -10.91 8.49 -11.04
C SER A 225 -12.08 7.88 -10.28
N ILE A 226 -11.78 7.14 -9.22
CA ILE A 226 -12.79 6.70 -8.25
C ILE A 226 -12.47 7.16 -6.85
N THR A 227 -13.52 7.26 -6.07
CA THR A 227 -13.48 7.65 -4.67
C THR A 227 -12.89 6.54 -3.80
N TRP A 228 -12.42 6.90 -2.61
CA TRP A 228 -12.03 5.91 -1.61
C TRP A 228 -13.18 4.98 -1.21
N ARG A 229 -14.42 5.47 -1.18
CA ARG A 229 -15.59 4.61 -0.90
C ARG A 229 -15.76 3.51 -1.96
N GLU A 230 -15.58 3.82 -3.24
CA GLU A 230 -15.59 2.81 -4.30
C GLU A 230 -14.41 1.83 -4.18
N ALA A 231 -13.24 2.30 -3.75
CA ALA A 231 -12.10 1.42 -3.45
C ALA A 231 -12.42 0.45 -2.27
N ILE A 232 -13.15 0.90 -1.25
CA ILE A 232 -13.62 0.07 -0.14
C ILE A 232 -14.62 -0.98 -0.62
N ILE A 233 -15.53 -0.64 -1.54
CA ILE A 233 -16.43 -1.63 -2.17
C ILE A 233 -15.61 -2.71 -2.89
N ALA A 234 -14.56 -2.33 -3.62
CA ALA A 234 -13.65 -3.27 -4.28
C ALA A 234 -12.80 -4.11 -3.30
N TYR A 235 -12.45 -3.54 -2.14
CA TYR A 235 -11.75 -4.22 -1.05
C TYR A 235 -12.63 -5.31 -0.42
N LYS A 236 -13.87 -4.95 -0.08
CA LYS A 236 -14.88 -5.81 0.54
C LYS A 236 -15.58 -6.78 -0.41
N VAL A 237 -15.19 -6.80 -1.69
CA VAL A 237 -15.81 -7.65 -2.73
C VAL A 237 -17.32 -7.44 -2.83
N ALA A 238 -17.77 -6.18 -2.72
CA ALA A 238 -19.17 -5.77 -2.82
C ALA A 238 -20.16 -6.42 -1.82
N ASP A 239 -19.70 -6.87 -0.65
CA ASP A 239 -20.59 -7.33 0.42
C ASP A 239 -21.45 -6.15 0.98
N LYS A 240 -22.77 -6.20 0.71
CA LYS A 240 -23.72 -5.16 1.10
C LYS A 240 -23.80 -4.96 2.62
N LYS A 241 -23.68 -6.04 3.41
CA LYS A 241 -23.77 -5.97 4.88
C LYS A 241 -22.52 -5.29 5.45
N LEU A 242 -21.35 -5.68 4.96
CA LEU A 242 -20.09 -5.04 5.37
C LEU A 242 -20.04 -3.56 4.96
N MET A 243 -20.59 -3.21 3.80
CA MET A 243 -20.70 -1.81 3.38
C MET A 243 -21.65 -0.99 4.27
N LYS A 244 -22.79 -1.55 4.68
CA LYS A 244 -23.72 -0.86 5.59
C LYS A 244 -23.04 -0.51 6.93
N ASN A 245 -22.25 -1.43 7.48
CA ASN A 245 -21.50 -1.18 8.72
C ASN A 245 -20.41 -0.12 8.53
N PHE A 246 -19.67 -0.21 7.42
CA PHE A 246 -18.67 0.81 7.08
C PHE A 246 -19.29 2.20 6.94
N ASP A 247 -20.38 2.34 6.17
CA ASP A 247 -21.06 3.63 5.96
C ASP A 247 -21.66 4.19 7.26
N LYS A 248 -22.10 3.32 8.19
CA LYS A 248 -22.50 3.74 9.53
C LYS A 248 -21.32 4.36 10.28
N TYR A 249 -20.24 3.60 10.48
CA TYR A 249 -19.09 4.08 11.25
C TYR A 249 -18.43 5.32 10.65
N TYR A 250 -18.34 5.38 9.31
CA TYR A 250 -17.77 6.53 8.64
C TYR A 250 -18.61 7.79 8.81
N ARG A 251 -19.96 7.69 8.73
CA ARG A 251 -20.85 8.81 9.03
C ARG A 251 -20.72 9.27 10.47
N ASP A 252 -20.66 8.34 11.42
CA ASP A 252 -20.48 8.65 12.84
C ASP A 252 -19.16 9.42 13.10
N LEU A 253 -18.07 9.10 12.38
CA LEU A 253 -16.82 9.86 12.45
C LEU A 253 -16.93 11.26 11.82
N LYS A 254 -17.69 11.39 10.72
CA LYS A 254 -17.87 12.66 10.02
C LYS A 254 -18.79 13.64 10.75
N SER A 255 -19.75 13.16 11.52
CA SER A 255 -20.62 14.02 12.34
C SER A 255 -19.93 14.64 13.56
N LEU A 256 -18.67 14.27 13.84
CA LEU A 256 -17.88 14.77 14.98
C LEU A 256 -16.88 15.87 14.59
N LYS A 257 -16.89 16.30 13.32
CA LYS A 257 -16.06 17.39 12.79
C LYS A 257 -16.94 18.61 12.57
#